data_AF-C7H6H0-F1
#
_entry.id   AF-C7H6H0-F1
#
_cell.length_a   1.000
_cell.length_b   1.000
_cell.length_c   1.000
_cell.angle_alpha   90.00
_cell.angle_beta   90.00
_cell.angle_gamma   90.00
#
_symmetry.space_group_name_H-M   'P 1'
#
loop_
_entity.id
_entity.type
_entity.pdbx_description
1 polymer ?
#
loop_
_entity_poly.entity_id
_entity_poly.type
_entity_poly.pdbx_seq_one_letter_code
_entity_poly.pdbx_strand_id
1 'polypeptide(L)'
;MRKIRVTVGTVGYYDAKHAHKRMTAADGPFECEDTQAEHFVSAGVAEYVGGAIEVDEADEQEVTGHLAKSQLEEMTIQQLQNLAGDLGVDVTGCKKKADYVDAIAAAEVNAGGMVDDEDTDGDDLPDLNAADPE
;
A
#
# COMPACT_ATOMS: atom_id res chain seq x y z
N MET A 1 -12.66 -19.83 -9.09
CA MET A 1 -13.20 -20.19 -7.75
C MET A 1 -12.04 -20.18 -6.79
N ARG A 2 -12.15 -19.41 -5.71
CA ARG A 2 -11.12 -19.28 -4.67
C ARG A 2 -11.57 -19.94 -3.39
N LYS A 3 -10.61 -20.51 -2.68
CA LYS A 3 -10.83 -21.10 -1.37
C LYS A 3 -10.44 -20.11 -0.29
N ILE A 4 -11.39 -19.76 0.56
CA ILE A 4 -11.23 -18.81 1.68
C ILE A 4 -11.78 -19.39 2.97
N ARG A 5 -11.30 -18.93 4.12
CA ARG A 5 -11.92 -19.16 5.45
C ARG A 5 -12.41 -17.85 6.00
N VAL A 6 -13.57 -17.87 6.63
CA VAL A 6 -14.03 -16.72 7.43
C VAL A 6 -13.15 -16.62 8.66
N THR A 7 -12.64 -15.43 8.95
CA THR A 7 -11.85 -15.14 10.15
C THR A 7 -12.68 -14.36 11.15
N VAL A 8 -13.54 -13.46 10.66
CA VAL A 8 -14.34 -12.56 11.48
C VAL A 8 -15.79 -12.49 10.97
N GLY A 9 -16.75 -12.65 11.89
CA GLY A 9 -18.16 -12.46 11.61
C GLY A 9 -18.82 -13.59 10.80
N THR A 10 -19.83 -13.22 10.00
CA THR A 10 -20.59 -14.13 9.13
C THR A 10 -20.67 -13.53 7.75
N VAL A 11 -20.29 -14.30 6.73
CA VAL A 11 -20.34 -13.86 5.32
C VAL A 11 -21.43 -14.62 4.58
N GLY A 12 -22.17 -13.92 3.72
CA GLY A 12 -23.15 -14.52 2.82
C GLY A 12 -22.55 -14.63 1.42
N TYR A 13 -22.53 -15.82 0.82
CA TYR A 13 -21.98 -16.04 -0.53
C TYR A 13 -22.96 -16.84 -1.40
N TYR A 14 -22.83 -16.68 -2.72
CA TYR A 14 -23.55 -17.49 -3.68
C TYR A 14 -22.72 -18.70 -4.08
N ASP A 15 -23.28 -19.90 -3.87
CA ASP A 15 -22.70 -21.17 -4.32
C ASP A 15 -22.80 -21.30 -5.87
N ALA A 16 -22.12 -22.29 -6.48
CA ALA A 16 -22.18 -22.58 -7.91
C ALA A 16 -23.62 -22.77 -8.44
N LYS A 17 -24.56 -23.10 -7.55
CA LYS A 17 -26.01 -23.21 -7.85
C LYS A 17 -26.78 -21.88 -7.70
N HIS A 18 -26.10 -20.74 -7.56
CA HIS A 18 -26.68 -19.43 -7.21
C HIS A 18 -27.54 -19.45 -5.92
N ALA A 19 -27.28 -20.42 -5.04
CA ALA A 19 -27.94 -20.51 -3.75
C ALA A 19 -27.18 -19.64 -2.75
N HIS A 20 -27.88 -18.72 -2.08
CA HIS A 20 -27.29 -17.91 -1.03
C HIS A 20 -27.04 -18.78 0.22
N LYS A 21 -25.78 -18.90 0.62
CA LYS A 21 -25.31 -19.57 1.83
C LYS A 21 -24.67 -18.59 2.79
N ARG A 22 -24.62 -18.94 4.07
CA ARG A 22 -23.88 -18.18 5.09
C ARG A 22 -22.77 -19.05 5.64
N MET A 23 -21.62 -18.44 5.87
CA MET A 23 -20.44 -19.10 6.40
C MET A 23 -19.88 -18.30 7.58
N THR A 24 -19.37 -19.01 8.57
CA THR A 24 -18.72 -18.43 9.75
C THR A 24 -17.33 -19.02 9.95
N ALA A 25 -16.56 -18.45 10.87
CA ALA A 25 -15.23 -18.98 11.20
C ALA A 25 -15.28 -20.44 11.73
N ALA A 26 -16.44 -20.90 12.22
CA ALA A 26 -16.63 -22.26 12.70
C ALA A 26 -16.86 -23.28 11.59
N ASP A 27 -17.36 -22.85 10.42
CA ASP A 27 -17.63 -23.73 9.27
C ASP A 27 -16.35 -24.15 8.53
N GLY A 28 -15.25 -23.42 8.76
CA GLY A 28 -13.95 -23.70 8.15
C GLY A 28 -13.83 -23.17 6.71
N PRO A 29 -12.76 -23.57 6.00
CA PRO A 29 -12.49 -23.06 4.65
C PRO A 29 -13.49 -23.59 3.62
N PHE A 30 -13.93 -22.71 2.73
CA PHE A 30 -14.93 -22.97 1.70
C PHE A 30 -14.54 -22.36 0.35
N GLU A 31 -15.16 -22.84 -0.72
CA GLU A 31 -14.93 -22.35 -2.08
C GLU A 31 -16.03 -21.35 -2.49
N CYS A 32 -15.63 -20.19 -3.02
CA CYS A 32 -16.53 -19.18 -3.56
C CYS A 32 -15.96 -18.57 -4.85
N GLU A 33 -16.73 -17.70 -5.51
CA GLU A 33 -16.27 -17.00 -6.70
C GLU A 33 -15.13 -16.03 -6.37
N ASP A 34 -14.21 -15.80 -7.32
CA ASP A 34 -13.04 -14.94 -7.15
C ASP A 34 -13.43 -13.53 -6.70
N THR A 35 -14.41 -12.91 -7.36
CA THR A 35 -14.93 -11.57 -7.02
C THR A 35 -15.48 -11.48 -5.60
N GLN A 36 -16.17 -12.53 -5.14
CA GLN A 36 -16.71 -12.61 -3.78
C GLN A 36 -15.57 -12.81 -2.76
N ALA A 37 -14.62 -13.69 -3.08
CA ALA A 37 -13.47 -13.96 -2.24
C ALA A 37 -12.63 -12.70 -2.01
N GLU A 38 -12.35 -11.94 -3.07
CA GLU A 38 -11.62 -10.67 -3.00
C GLU A 38 -12.34 -9.67 -2.10
N HIS A 39 -13.67 -9.54 -2.25
CA HIS A 39 -14.45 -8.63 -1.41
C HIS A 39 -14.42 -9.04 0.08
N PHE A 40 -14.48 -10.34 0.39
CA PHE A 40 -14.39 -10.81 1.78
C PHE A 40 -13.00 -10.67 2.39
N VAL A 41 -11.95 -10.89 1.60
CA VAL A 41 -10.56 -10.73 2.04
C VAL A 41 -10.21 -9.26 2.20
N SER A 42 -10.61 -8.41 1.24
CA SER A 42 -10.43 -6.95 1.31
C SER A 42 -11.19 -6.32 2.48
N ALA A 43 -12.39 -6.82 2.80
CA ALA A 43 -13.14 -6.40 3.98
C ALA A 43 -12.57 -6.95 5.31
N GLY A 44 -11.53 -7.79 5.27
CA GLY A 44 -10.90 -8.38 6.45
C GLY A 44 -11.76 -9.41 7.20
N VAL A 45 -12.84 -9.89 6.57
CA VAL A 45 -13.76 -10.88 7.17
C VAL A 45 -13.40 -12.32 6.80
N ALA A 46 -12.56 -12.51 5.77
CA ALA A 46 -12.05 -13.81 5.36
C ALA A 46 -10.57 -13.76 4.96
N GLU A 47 -9.95 -14.94 4.82
CA GLU A 47 -8.56 -15.11 4.40
C GLU A 47 -8.48 -16.25 3.37
N TYR A 48 -7.58 -16.15 2.39
CA TYR A 48 -7.34 -17.22 1.42
C TYR A 48 -6.71 -18.46 2.06
N VAL A 49 -7.25 -19.64 1.74
CA VAL A 49 -6.78 -20.92 2.31
C VAL A 49 -6.57 -21.94 1.20
N GLY A 50 -5.30 -22.24 0.89
CA GLY A 50 -4.95 -23.41 0.07
C GLY A 50 -5.11 -23.22 -1.43
N GLY A 51 -4.50 -22.18 -1.99
CA GLY A 51 -4.17 -22.10 -3.41
C GLY A 51 -2.86 -21.34 -3.52
N ALA A 52 -1.91 -21.87 -4.29
CA ALA A 52 -0.64 -21.22 -4.56
C ALA A 52 -0.90 -19.75 -4.88
N ILE A 53 -0.44 -18.89 -4.00
CA ILE A 53 -0.23 -17.50 -4.36
C ILE A 53 0.92 -17.63 -5.37
N GLU A 54 0.61 -17.73 -6.65
CA GLU A 54 1.42 -17.02 -7.64
C GLU A 54 1.19 -15.56 -7.29
N VAL A 55 1.89 -15.12 -6.23
CA VAL A 55 2.16 -13.73 -5.96
C VAL A 55 2.99 -13.31 -7.15
N ASP A 56 2.31 -12.84 -8.19
CA ASP A 56 2.79 -11.63 -8.83
C ASP A 56 2.74 -10.57 -7.72
N GLU A 57 3.86 -10.43 -7.01
CA GLU A 57 4.08 -9.45 -5.95
C GLU A 57 3.96 -8.05 -6.56
N ALA A 58 2.76 -7.49 -6.66
CA ALA A 58 2.58 -6.08 -7.03
C ALA A 58 1.18 -5.54 -6.73
N ASP A 59 0.71 -5.61 -5.48
CA ASP A 59 -0.19 -4.54 -4.97
C ASP A 59 -0.20 -4.50 -3.44
N GLU A 60 1.01 -4.43 -2.85
CA GLU A 60 1.16 -3.81 -1.55
C GLU A 60 1.41 -2.33 -1.82
N GLN A 61 0.33 -1.54 -1.88
CA GLN A 61 0.38 -0.08 -1.79
C GLN A 61 0.74 0.31 -0.35
N GLU A 62 1.93 -0.09 0.10
CA GLU A 62 2.64 0.62 1.14
C GLU A 62 3.27 1.85 0.49
N VAL A 63 2.61 2.98 0.70
CA VAL A 63 3.10 4.33 0.43
C VAL A 63 4.31 4.59 1.33
N THR A 64 5.48 4.08 0.96
CA THR A 64 6.79 4.51 1.48
C THR A 64 7.95 3.78 0.76
N GLY A 65 8.59 4.47 -0.19
CA GLY A 65 10.03 4.67 -0.05
C GLY A 65 10.98 4.35 -1.21
N HIS A 66 10.63 3.56 -2.22
CA HIS A 66 11.54 3.34 -3.37
C HIS A 66 10.75 3.09 -4.66
N LEU A 67 10.54 4.12 -5.48
CA LEU A 67 10.17 3.87 -6.88
C LEU A 67 11.36 3.20 -7.56
N ALA A 68 11.25 1.90 -7.81
CA ALA A 68 12.24 1.17 -8.58
C ALA A 68 12.29 1.71 -10.02
N LYS A 69 13.48 1.67 -10.64
CA LYS A 69 13.66 2.07 -12.05
C LYS A 69 12.66 1.39 -12.98
N SER A 70 12.33 0.12 -12.71
CA SER A 70 11.33 -0.63 -13.45
C SER A 70 9.93 -0.02 -13.38
N GLN A 71 9.54 0.53 -12.23
CA GLN A 71 8.24 1.17 -12.04
C GLN A 71 8.15 2.50 -12.80
N LEU A 72 9.25 3.27 -12.82
CA LEU A 72 9.41 4.45 -13.67
C LEU A 72 9.39 4.08 -15.17
N GLU A 73 9.93 2.91 -15.55
CA GLU A 73 9.85 2.36 -16.90
C GLU A 73 8.47 1.82 -17.27
N GLU A 74 7.56 1.62 -16.32
CA GLU A 74 6.15 1.30 -16.58
C GLU A 74 5.30 2.56 -16.74
N MET A 75 5.66 3.66 -16.07
CA MET A 75 4.97 4.95 -16.18
C MET A 75 5.00 5.56 -17.58
N THR A 76 3.96 6.32 -17.95
CA THR A 76 3.95 7.09 -19.21
C THR A 76 4.86 8.32 -19.14
N ILE A 77 5.27 8.86 -20.29
CA ILE A 77 6.10 10.09 -20.34
C ILE A 77 5.42 11.26 -19.60
N GLN A 78 4.09 11.37 -19.68
CA GLN A 78 3.35 12.41 -18.96
C GLN A 78 3.42 12.24 -17.44
N GLN A 79 3.33 11.00 -16.94
CA GLN A 79 3.47 10.72 -15.51
C GLN A 79 4.88 11.01 -15.02
N LEU A 80 5.90 10.63 -15.80
CA LEU A 80 7.29 10.97 -15.50
C LEU A 80 7.53 12.48 -15.48
N GLN A 81 6.91 13.24 -16.39
CA GLN A 81 7.03 14.70 -16.40
C GLN A 81 6.39 15.36 -15.17
N ASN A 82 5.23 14.90 -14.73
CA ASN A 82 4.62 15.39 -13.49
C ASN A 82 5.50 15.06 -12.29
N LEU A 83 5.95 13.79 -12.17
CA LEU A 83 6.81 13.35 -11.08
C LEU A 83 8.14 14.13 -11.05
N ALA A 84 8.75 14.37 -12.21
CA ALA A 84 9.91 15.23 -12.32
C ALA A 84 9.62 16.67 -11.84
N GLY A 85 8.46 17.23 -12.18
CA GLY A 85 8.03 18.55 -11.70
C GLY A 85 7.85 18.60 -10.19
N ASP A 86 7.20 17.59 -9.60
CA ASP A 86 6.99 17.46 -8.16
C ASP A 86 8.31 17.30 -7.39
N LEU A 87 9.27 16.57 -7.97
CA LEU A 87 10.62 16.37 -7.41
C LEU A 87 11.61 17.51 -7.73
N GLY A 88 11.21 18.49 -8.56
CA GLY A 88 12.10 19.58 -8.99
C GLY A 88 13.22 19.16 -9.97
N VAL A 89 13.05 18.05 -10.68
CA VAL A 89 13.98 17.51 -11.66
C VAL A 89 13.81 18.21 -13.00
N ASP A 90 14.87 18.83 -13.51
CA ASP A 90 14.86 19.43 -14.84
C ASP A 90 14.92 18.34 -15.93
N VAL A 91 13.78 18.17 -16.61
CA VAL A 91 13.63 17.21 -17.73
C VAL A 91 13.62 17.87 -19.10
N THR A 92 14.03 19.15 -19.19
CA THR A 92 13.98 19.92 -20.45
C THR A 92 14.91 19.38 -21.53
N GLY A 93 15.94 18.62 -21.15
CA GLY A 93 16.87 17.93 -22.05
C GLY A 93 16.46 16.50 -22.47
N CYS A 94 15.42 15.92 -21.86
CA CYS A 94 15.05 14.52 -22.02
C CYS A 94 14.22 14.29 -23.31
N LYS A 95 14.72 13.47 -24.24
CA LYS A 95 14.08 13.22 -25.56
C LYS A 95 13.36 11.88 -25.66
N LYS A 96 13.71 10.93 -24.80
CA LYS A 96 13.16 9.57 -24.75
C LYS A 96 12.81 9.24 -23.31
N LYS A 97 11.81 8.39 -23.13
CA LYS A 97 11.33 7.91 -21.82
C LYS A 97 12.47 7.52 -20.87
N ALA A 98 13.46 6.79 -21.38
CA ALA A 98 14.62 6.38 -20.59
C ALA A 98 15.40 7.55 -19.97
N ASP A 99 15.50 8.70 -20.66
CA ASP A 99 16.17 9.89 -20.09
C ASP A 99 15.35 10.50 -18.93
N TYR A 100 14.02 10.43 -18.99
CA TYR A 100 13.16 10.90 -17.89
C TYR A 100 13.29 10.01 -16.67
N VAL A 101 13.25 8.69 -16.88
CA VAL A 101 13.41 7.70 -15.81
C VAL A 101 14.77 7.84 -15.13
N ASP A 102 15.85 8.01 -15.90
CA ASP A 102 17.19 8.15 -15.35
C ASP A 102 17.34 9.44 -14.53
N ALA A 103 16.79 10.56 -15.03
CA ALA A 103 16.79 11.84 -14.33
C ALA A 103 16.01 11.79 -13.02
N ILE A 104 14.81 11.19 -13.03
CA ILE A 104 13.96 11.05 -11.84
C ILE A 104 14.57 10.09 -10.84
N ALA A 105 15.03 8.92 -11.29
CA ALA A 105 15.66 7.93 -10.42
C ALA A 105 16.91 8.50 -9.74
N ALA A 106 17.75 9.25 -10.47
CA ALA A 106 18.93 9.91 -9.90
C ALA A 106 18.55 10.97 -8.84
N ALA A 107 17.41 11.63 -9.00
CA ALA A 107 16.94 12.65 -8.06
C ALA A 107 16.23 12.08 -6.83
N GLU A 108 15.41 11.02 -6.98
CA GLU A 108 14.80 10.34 -5.84
C GLU A 108 15.84 9.78 -4.88
N VAL A 109 16.99 9.30 -5.37
CA VAL A 109 18.10 8.85 -4.51
C VAL A 109 18.72 10.01 -3.71
N ASN A 110 18.60 11.25 -4.18
CA ASN A 110 19.13 12.44 -3.51
C ASN A 110 18.13 13.11 -2.54
N ALA A 111 16.83 12.81 -2.64
CA ALA A 111 15.81 13.35 -1.73
C ALA A 111 15.86 12.75 -0.31
N GLY A 112 16.72 11.75 -0.07
CA GLY A 112 16.99 11.16 1.26
C GLY A 112 18.17 11.79 2.03
N GLY A 113 18.78 12.87 1.52
CA GLY A 113 19.90 13.54 2.17
C GLY A 113 19.49 14.64 3.16
N MET A 114 19.31 14.25 4.43
CA MET A 114 19.40 15.05 5.68
C MET A 114 19.15 16.58 5.65
N VAL A 115 18.11 17.00 6.35
CA VAL A 115 18.25 17.87 7.54
C VAL A 115 17.77 16.97 8.70
N ASP A 116 18.55 16.52 9.67
CA ASP A 116 19.53 17.21 10.52
C ASP A 116 18.97 18.53 11.09
N ASP A 117 17.92 18.38 11.89
CA ASP A 117 17.77 19.14 13.13
C ASP A 117 17.92 18.13 14.29
N GLU A 118 19.15 17.63 14.50
CA GLU A 118 19.58 17.37 15.87
C GLU A 118 19.74 18.74 16.58
N ASP A 119 19.24 18.80 17.82
CA ASP A 119 19.56 19.77 18.86
C ASP A 119 19.08 21.23 18.70
N THR A 120 17.86 21.51 19.19
CA THR A 120 17.63 22.67 20.07
C THR A 120 16.55 22.35 21.11
N ASP A 121 16.94 22.44 22.38
CA ASP A 121 16.16 22.41 23.63
C ASP A 121 15.23 21.19 23.85
N GLY A 122 15.57 20.21 24.70
CA GLY A 122 16.24 20.40 25.98
C GLY A 122 15.38 21.27 26.90
N ASP A 123 14.52 20.63 27.68
CA ASP A 123 13.84 21.17 28.87
C ASP A 123 12.81 22.29 28.66
N ASP A 124 11.52 21.92 28.54
CA ASP A 124 10.51 22.46 29.45
C ASP A 124 9.29 21.51 29.45
N LEU A 125 9.39 20.43 30.23
CA LEU A 125 8.18 19.84 30.83
C LEU A 125 7.55 20.98 31.64
N PRO A 126 6.30 21.40 31.38
CA PRO A 126 5.65 22.34 32.27
C PRO A 126 5.59 21.68 33.64
N ASP A 127 6.37 22.25 34.58
CA ASP A 127 6.40 21.84 35.97
C ASP A 127 4.96 21.79 36.46
N LEU A 128 4.58 20.61 36.98
CA LEU A 128 3.34 20.39 37.70
C LEU A 128 3.38 21.28 38.95
N ASN A 129 3.03 22.56 38.78
CA ASN A 129 2.84 23.46 39.88
C ASN A 129 1.60 23.00 40.65
N ALA A 130 1.85 22.11 41.60
CA ALA A 130 1.00 21.82 42.72
C ALA A 130 0.86 23.11 43.56
N ALA A 131 -0.16 23.91 43.25
CA ALA A 131 -0.75 24.96 44.09
C ALA A 131 -2.15 25.23 43.51
N ASP A 132 -3.28 25.20 44.20
CA ASP A 132 -3.59 25.37 45.63
C ASP A 132 -5.06 24.90 45.83
N PRO A 133 -5.43 24.28 46.96
CA PRO A 133 -6.82 23.93 47.26
C PRO A 133 -7.58 25.09 47.90
N GLU A 134 -8.76 25.44 47.37
CA GLU A 134 -9.85 26.08 48.13
C GLU A 134 -11.08 25.18 48.20
#